data_AF-A0A3D4KX86-F1
#
_entry.id   AF-A0A3D4KX86-F1
#
_cell.length_a   1.000
_cell.length_b   1.000
_cell.length_c   1.000
_cell.angle_alpha   90.00
_cell.angle_beta   90.00
_cell.angle_gamma   90.00
#
_symmetry.space_group_name_H-M   'P 1'
#
loop_
_entity.id
_entity.type
_entity.pdbx_description
1 polymer ?
#
loop_
_entity_poly.entity_id
_entity_poly.type
_entity_poly.pdbx_seq_one_letter_code
_entity_poly.pdbx_strand_id
1 'polypeptide(L)'
;MGDVLNFKCPCCGAALSFSGKTGEMTCEYCGAGFTMEQAQAAQEAEKEDAASSDMTWTTTEQLMITDENGKMTGYKCPSCKAEMVADENTAATECPYCGNQAIIPQAFEGMYKPDLVVPFAIDKETAKGKLNEFTKGKKLLPKSFTEGNRIEDITGMYVPFWLYSCHAEGEVKYSGVKKKTWSDNNFEYVKNDHYDIQRSGEMDFARIPVDAATQMDDDTMESLEPYDLSKGVEYNAAYFSGYLA
;
A
#
# COMPACT_ATOMS: atom_id res chain seq x y z
N MET A 1 6.81 23.30 -5.39
CA MET A 1 8.25 23.02 -5.55
C MET A 1 8.47 21.76 -4.75
N GLY A 2 8.37 20.60 -5.41
CA GLY A 2 8.46 19.31 -4.73
C GLY A 2 9.91 19.00 -4.42
N ASP A 3 10.25 18.97 -3.14
CA ASP A 3 11.52 18.40 -2.68
C ASP A 3 11.31 16.91 -2.42
N VAL A 4 12.23 16.08 -2.91
CA VAL A 4 12.29 14.66 -2.58
C VAL A 4 12.65 14.54 -1.10
N LEU A 5 11.76 13.95 -0.29
CA LEU A 5 11.97 13.76 1.13
C LEU A 5 12.83 12.52 1.38
N ASN A 6 13.80 12.66 2.27
CA ASN A 6 14.60 11.56 2.79
C ASN A 6 14.79 11.76 4.31
N PHE A 7 14.34 10.79 5.11
CA PHE A 7 14.50 10.82 6.56
C PHE A 7 15.89 10.32 6.94
N LYS A 8 16.72 11.21 7.52
CA LYS A 8 18.08 10.89 7.97
C LYS A 8 18.12 10.69 9.47
N CYS A 9 19.00 9.81 9.92
CA CYS A 9 19.26 9.56 11.32
C CYS A 9 20.07 10.72 11.95
N PRO A 10 19.59 11.38 13.01
CA PRO A 10 20.33 12.46 13.69
C PRO A 10 21.68 12.03 14.27
N CYS A 11 21.85 10.74 14.59
CA CYS A 11 23.09 10.24 15.20
C CYS A 11 24.19 9.91 14.17
N CYS A 12 23.84 9.43 12.99
CA CYS A 12 24.83 8.91 12.03
C CYS A 12 24.61 9.36 10.57
N GLY A 13 23.54 10.08 10.27
CA GLY A 13 23.22 10.59 8.93
C GLY A 13 22.72 9.54 7.93
N ALA A 14 22.61 8.26 8.33
CA ALA A 14 22.07 7.20 7.48
C ALA A 14 20.55 7.33 7.26
N ALA A 15 20.01 6.72 6.21
CA ALA A 15 18.58 6.70 5.97
C ALA A 15 17.83 5.92 7.07
N LEU A 16 16.69 6.43 7.48
CA LEU A 16 15.78 5.78 8.42
C LEU A 16 14.73 4.99 7.64
N SER A 17 14.42 3.78 8.09
CA SER A 17 13.35 2.94 7.55
C SER A 17 12.23 2.77 8.57
N PHE A 18 10.98 2.70 8.12
CA PHE A 18 9.85 2.43 9.01
C PHE A 18 9.78 0.94 9.37
N SER A 19 9.86 0.65 10.67
CA SER A 19 9.70 -0.71 11.21
C SER A 19 8.27 -0.94 11.67
N GLY A 20 7.57 -1.84 10.96
CA GLY A 20 6.19 -2.18 11.28
C GLY A 20 5.98 -2.86 12.64
N LYS A 21 7.04 -3.43 13.21
CA LYS A 21 6.98 -4.17 14.48
C LYS A 21 6.96 -3.23 15.70
N THR A 22 7.67 -2.12 15.62
CA THR A 22 7.76 -1.12 16.70
C THR A 22 6.89 0.10 16.42
N GLY A 23 6.49 0.34 15.17
CA GLY A 23 5.82 1.58 14.78
C GLY A 23 6.75 2.79 14.80
N GLU A 24 8.06 2.54 14.80
CA GLU A 24 9.13 3.55 14.91
C GLU A 24 10.03 3.54 13.68
N MET A 25 10.74 4.65 13.47
CA MET A 25 11.75 4.79 12.43
C MET A 25 13.06 4.24 12.96
N THR A 26 13.56 3.16 12.37
CA THR A 26 14.78 2.47 12.80
C THR A 26 15.93 2.77 11.85
N CYS A 27 17.11 3.02 12.41
CA CYS A 27 18.35 3.10 11.64
C CYS A 27 19.05 1.74 11.60
N GLU A 28 19.29 1.19 10.42
CA GLU A 28 19.99 -0.10 10.26
C GLU A 28 21.49 -0.03 10.64
N TYR A 29 22.08 1.17 10.59
CA TYR A 29 23.50 1.35 10.86
C TYR A 29 23.82 1.49 12.36
N CYS A 30 23.12 2.37 13.07
CA CYS A 30 23.37 2.62 14.49
C CYS A 30 22.38 1.91 15.43
N GLY A 31 21.30 1.32 14.89
CA GLY A 31 20.28 0.62 15.68
C GLY A 31 19.37 1.54 16.50
N ALA A 32 19.48 2.86 16.34
CA ALA A 32 18.61 3.80 17.05
C ALA A 32 17.19 3.76 16.48
N GLY A 33 16.21 3.73 17.39
CA GLY A 33 14.79 3.93 17.08
C GLY A 33 14.38 5.36 17.39
N PHE A 34 13.64 5.98 16.49
CA PHE A 34 13.07 7.31 16.65
C PHE A 34 11.56 7.23 16.47
N THR A 35 10.81 7.98 17.26
CA THR A 35 9.38 8.17 17.00
C THR A 35 9.19 9.02 15.75
N MET A 36 8.01 8.92 15.12
CA MET A 36 7.68 9.71 13.93
C MET A 36 7.86 11.20 14.13
N GLU A 37 7.41 11.71 15.28
CA GLU A 37 7.52 13.12 15.65
C GLU A 37 8.98 13.56 15.78
N GLN A 38 9.85 12.70 16.32
CA GLN A 38 11.28 12.98 16.46
C GLN A 38 11.99 12.99 15.11
N ALA A 39 11.63 12.07 14.21
CA ALA A 39 12.20 12.02 12.86
C ALA A 39 11.78 13.23 12.02
N GLN A 40 10.52 13.68 12.15
CA GLN A 40 10.02 14.89 11.50
C GLN A 40 10.66 16.15 12.07
N ALA A 41 10.73 16.28 13.39
CA ALA A 41 11.37 17.42 14.05
C ALA A 41 12.86 17.55 13.68
N ALA A 42 13.57 16.43 13.54
CA ALA A 42 14.96 16.42 13.08
C ALA A 42 15.08 16.89 11.61
N GLN A 43 14.14 16.51 10.75
CA GLN A 43 14.10 16.98 9.37
C GLN A 43 13.80 18.49 9.27
N GLU A 44 12.88 18.99 10.09
CA GLU A 44 12.55 20.41 10.15
C GLU A 44 13.72 21.23 10.69
N ALA A 45 14.41 20.73 11.73
CA ALA A 45 15.62 21.36 12.26
C ALA A 45 16.74 21.44 11.20
N GLU A 46 16.96 20.38 10.40
CA GLU A 46 17.92 20.45 9.28
C GLU A 46 17.53 21.50 8.23
N LYS A 47 16.23 21.68 7.94
CA LYS A 47 15.74 22.70 7.00
C LYS A 47 15.93 24.12 7.56
N GLU A 48 15.68 24.31 8.85
CA GLU A 48 15.88 25.60 9.52
C GLU A 48 17.37 25.96 9.65
N ASP A 49 18.23 25.00 9.98
CA ASP A 49 19.69 25.18 10.00
C ASP A 49 20.23 25.50 8.60
N ALA A 50 19.75 24.82 7.56
CA ALA A 50 20.10 25.13 6.17
C ALA A 50 19.65 26.54 5.75
N ALA A 51 18.49 27.00 6.23
CA ALA A 51 17.97 28.34 5.96
C ALA A 51 18.67 29.46 6.75
N SER A 52 19.25 29.15 7.92
CA SER A 52 19.96 30.12 8.76
C SER A 52 21.45 30.27 8.40
N SER A 53 22.02 29.31 7.67
CA SER A 53 23.36 29.44 7.11
C SER A 53 23.36 30.38 5.91
N ASP A 54 23.97 31.55 6.08
CA ASP A 54 24.05 32.68 5.14
C ASP A 54 24.94 32.39 3.90
N MET A 55 24.87 31.16 3.37
CA MET A 55 25.54 30.71 2.16
C MET A 55 24.48 30.42 1.10
N THR A 56 24.08 31.48 0.39
CA THR A 56 23.26 31.42 -0.81
C THR A 56 24.03 30.75 -1.95
N TRP A 57 24.15 29.42 -1.92
CA TRP A 57 24.36 28.65 -3.15
C TRP A 57 23.02 28.59 -3.89
N THR A 58 22.87 29.51 -4.83
CA THR A 58 21.70 29.68 -5.69
C THR A 58 21.61 28.54 -6.70
N THR A 59 21.25 27.36 -6.24
CA THR A 59 20.58 26.35 -7.05
C THR A 59 19.67 25.61 -6.10
N THR A 60 18.40 25.97 -6.10
CA THR A 60 17.33 25.00 -5.86
C THR A 60 17.52 23.95 -6.96
N GLU A 61 18.47 23.03 -6.78
CA GLU A 61 18.72 21.92 -7.70
C GLU A 61 17.38 21.21 -7.77
N GLN A 62 16.65 21.37 -8.87
CA GLN A 62 15.38 20.67 -9.07
C GLN A 62 15.68 19.18 -8.92
N LEU A 63 15.33 18.65 -7.75
CA LEU A 63 15.46 17.23 -7.43
C LEU A 63 14.47 16.40 -8.26
N MET A 64 13.52 17.04 -8.93
CA MET A 64 12.58 16.42 -9.84
C MET A 64 12.87 16.83 -11.28
N ILE A 65 12.91 15.85 -12.16
CA ILE A 65 13.04 16.01 -13.60
C ILE A 65 11.63 15.95 -14.18
N THR A 66 11.22 17.03 -14.85
CA THR A 66 9.89 17.14 -15.46
C THR A 66 10.02 17.33 -16.97
N ASP A 67 9.08 16.74 -17.71
CA ASP A 67 8.97 16.90 -19.16
C ASP A 67 8.32 18.25 -19.53
N GLU A 68 8.29 18.59 -20.82
CA GLU A 68 7.68 19.81 -21.37
C GLU A 68 6.19 19.97 -20.96
N ASN A 69 5.53 18.88 -20.61
CA ASN A 69 4.14 18.84 -20.15
C ASN A 69 3.98 18.96 -18.62
N GLY A 70 5.07 19.16 -17.86
CA GLY A 70 5.06 19.26 -16.40
C GLY A 70 4.91 17.92 -15.66
N LYS A 71 4.98 16.81 -16.38
CA LYS A 71 4.93 15.43 -15.85
C LYS A 71 6.30 15.02 -15.31
N MET A 72 6.37 14.35 -14.16
CA MET A 72 7.66 13.85 -13.68
C MET A 72 8.12 12.66 -14.53
N THR A 73 9.39 12.70 -14.92
CA THR A 73 10.04 11.61 -15.66
C THR A 73 11.22 11.04 -14.88
N GLY A 74 11.57 11.64 -13.74
CA GLY A 74 12.68 11.21 -12.93
C GLY A 74 12.94 12.11 -11.74
N TYR A 75 13.87 11.68 -10.90
CA TYR A 75 14.31 12.43 -9.73
C TYR A 75 15.82 12.26 -9.50
N LYS A 76 16.43 13.23 -8.81
CA LYS A 76 17.83 13.18 -8.39
C LYS A 76 17.89 12.73 -6.93
N CYS A 77 18.71 11.73 -6.63
CA CYS A 77 18.91 11.30 -5.26
C CYS A 77 19.57 12.42 -4.45
N PRO A 78 19.01 12.88 -3.31
CA PRO A 78 19.60 13.94 -2.50
C PRO A 78 20.93 13.55 -1.85
N SER A 79 21.30 12.26 -1.88
CA SER A 79 22.50 11.76 -1.20
C SER A 79 23.64 11.42 -2.15
N CYS A 80 23.38 10.68 -3.24
CA CYS A 80 24.41 10.35 -4.23
C CYS A 80 24.35 11.20 -5.50
N LYS A 81 23.34 12.08 -5.63
CA LYS A 81 23.10 12.93 -6.82
C LYS A 81 22.88 12.17 -8.13
N ALA A 82 22.67 10.85 -8.07
CA ALA A 82 22.31 10.06 -9.25
C ALA A 82 20.93 10.49 -9.76
N GLU A 83 20.82 10.67 -11.08
CA GLU A 83 19.55 10.89 -11.77
C GLU A 83 18.90 9.54 -12.05
N MET A 84 17.65 9.39 -11.67
CA MET A 84 16.87 8.16 -11.84
C MET A 84 15.61 8.47 -12.62
N VAL A 85 15.26 7.56 -13.52
CA VAL A 85 13.98 7.59 -14.22
C VAL A 85 12.93 6.99 -13.29
N ALA A 86 11.83 7.70 -13.09
CA ALA A 86 10.71 7.28 -12.27
C ALA A 86 9.41 7.56 -13.03
N ASP A 87 8.41 6.71 -12.81
CA ASP A 87 7.08 6.91 -13.39
C ASP A 87 6.36 8.05 -12.66
N GLU A 88 5.34 8.63 -13.31
CA GLU A 88 4.51 9.68 -12.73
C GLU A 88 3.80 9.22 -11.45
N ASN A 89 3.52 7.92 -11.34
CA ASN A 89 2.83 7.33 -10.20
C ASN A 89 3.78 6.84 -9.10
N THR A 90 5.11 6.91 -9.31
CA THR A 90 6.07 6.46 -8.29
C THR A 90 6.16 7.50 -7.18
N ALA A 91 5.76 7.08 -5.97
CA ALA A 91 5.68 7.94 -4.80
C ALA A 91 6.72 7.58 -3.74
N ALA A 92 7.18 6.32 -3.68
CA ALA A 92 8.27 5.90 -2.83
C ALA A 92 9.15 4.84 -3.51
N THR A 93 10.46 5.07 -3.52
CA THR A 93 11.41 4.14 -4.14
C THR A 93 12.77 4.19 -3.47
N GLU A 94 13.55 3.12 -3.66
CA GLU A 94 14.94 3.02 -3.21
C GLU A 94 15.90 3.39 -4.36
N CYS A 95 16.97 4.14 -4.02
CA CYS A 95 18.04 4.43 -4.97
C CYS A 95 18.92 3.18 -5.18
N PRO A 96 19.02 2.62 -6.39
CA PRO A 96 19.81 1.41 -6.66
C PRO A 96 21.32 1.62 -6.51
N TYR A 97 21.78 2.88 -6.47
CA TYR A 97 23.21 3.19 -6.35
C TYR A 97 23.70 3.26 -4.92
N CYS A 98 22.88 3.81 -4.01
CA CYS A 98 23.31 4.07 -2.63
C CYS A 98 22.34 3.54 -1.56
N GLY A 99 21.25 2.88 -1.95
CA GLY A 99 20.26 2.29 -1.03
C GLY A 99 19.40 3.31 -0.28
N ASN A 100 19.48 4.60 -0.62
CA ASN A 100 18.67 5.61 0.08
C ASN A 100 17.23 5.63 -0.41
N GLN A 101 16.32 5.75 0.55
CA GLN A 101 14.89 5.86 0.31
C GLN A 101 14.55 7.28 -0.11
N ALA A 102 13.83 7.39 -1.23
CA ALA A 102 13.36 8.64 -1.79
C ALA A 102 11.84 8.62 -1.80
N ILE A 103 11.24 9.52 -1.03
CA ILE A 103 9.80 9.74 -1.02
C ILE A 103 9.55 10.99 -1.86
N ILE A 104 8.66 10.88 -2.85
CA ILE A 104 8.37 11.91 -3.84
C ILE A 104 6.99 12.51 -3.48
N PRO A 105 6.93 13.60 -2.68
CA PRO A 105 5.67 14.06 -2.10
C PRO A 105 4.72 14.62 -3.15
N GLN A 106 5.26 15.06 -4.29
CA GLN A 106 4.48 15.60 -5.40
C GLN A 106 3.53 14.55 -6.02
N ALA A 107 3.84 13.25 -5.88
CA ALA A 107 2.92 12.17 -6.26
C ALA A 107 1.66 12.12 -5.36
N PHE A 108 1.74 12.68 -4.14
CA PHE A 108 0.65 12.72 -3.16
C PHE A 108 0.04 14.11 -3.00
N GLU A 109 0.11 14.96 -4.03
CA GLU A 109 -0.46 16.32 -3.98
C GLU A 109 -1.92 16.37 -4.47
N GLY A 110 -2.68 17.31 -3.92
CA GLY A 110 -4.07 17.57 -4.33
C GLY A 110 -5.01 16.42 -4.01
N MET A 111 -5.72 15.92 -5.04
CA MET A 111 -6.70 14.84 -4.89
C MET A 111 -6.06 13.46 -4.68
N TYR A 112 -4.75 13.32 -4.91
CA TYR A 112 -4.03 12.06 -4.76
C TYR A 112 -3.40 11.89 -3.38
N LYS A 113 -3.58 12.88 -2.49
CA LYS A 113 -3.16 12.77 -1.10
C LYS A 113 -4.04 11.71 -0.41
N PRO A 114 -3.47 10.62 0.14
CA PRO A 114 -4.26 9.63 0.86
C PRO A 114 -4.88 10.23 2.12
N ASP A 115 -6.15 9.93 2.38
CA ASP A 115 -6.80 10.27 3.65
C ASP A 115 -6.39 9.29 4.77
N LEU A 116 -6.12 8.04 4.41
CA LEU A 116 -5.85 6.94 5.31
C LEU A 116 -4.71 6.07 4.77
N VAL A 117 -3.80 5.65 5.63
CA VAL A 117 -2.75 4.68 5.33
C VAL A 117 -2.82 3.54 6.34
N VAL A 118 -2.72 2.30 5.88
CA VAL A 118 -2.58 1.14 6.77
C VAL A 118 -1.09 0.83 6.87
N PRO A 119 -0.41 1.12 8.01
CA PRO A 119 1.02 0.89 8.13
C PRO A 119 1.32 -0.61 8.13
N PHE A 120 2.45 -0.99 7.54
CA PHE A 120 2.94 -2.36 7.65
C PHE A 120 3.11 -2.72 9.13
N ALA A 121 2.54 -3.85 9.57
CA ALA A 121 2.68 -4.34 10.94
C ALA A 121 3.71 -5.49 11.06
N ILE A 122 4.15 -6.02 9.93
CA ILE A 122 5.11 -7.12 9.84
C ILE A 122 6.39 -6.63 9.20
N ASP A 123 7.52 -7.11 9.70
CA ASP A 123 8.83 -6.89 9.11
C ASP A 123 9.13 -7.91 8.00
N LYS A 124 10.14 -7.60 7.18
CA LYS A 124 10.60 -8.43 6.07
C LYS A 124 11.01 -9.83 6.51
N GLU A 125 11.69 -9.99 7.65
CA GLU A 125 12.14 -11.28 8.15
C GLU A 125 10.96 -12.15 8.63
N THR A 126 9.98 -11.55 9.31
CA THR A 126 8.73 -12.24 9.65
C THR A 126 7.95 -12.67 8.40
N ALA A 127 7.91 -11.85 7.35
CA ALA A 127 7.27 -12.19 6.08
C ALA A 127 7.95 -13.39 5.40
N LYS A 128 9.28 -13.40 5.32
CA LYS A 128 10.07 -14.53 4.83
C LYS A 128 9.81 -15.80 5.64
N GLY A 129 9.77 -15.69 6.96
CA GLY A 129 9.47 -16.80 7.86
C GLY A 129 8.10 -17.44 7.58
N LYS A 130 7.05 -16.63 7.43
CA LYS A 130 5.71 -17.10 7.09
C LYS A 130 5.65 -17.74 5.71
N LEU A 131 6.33 -17.18 4.72
CA LEU A 131 6.40 -17.76 3.37
C LEU A 131 7.12 -19.12 3.38
N ASN A 132 8.22 -19.24 4.14
CA ASN A 132 8.94 -20.49 4.33
C ASN A 132 8.10 -21.55 5.03
N GLU A 133 7.30 -21.15 6.02
CA GLU A 133 6.36 -22.06 6.68
C GLU A 133 5.25 -22.51 5.73
N PHE A 134 4.68 -21.58 4.94
CA PHE A 134 3.64 -21.89 3.96
C PHE A 134 4.12 -22.86 2.87
N THR A 135 5.37 -22.73 2.43
CA THR A 135 5.95 -23.61 1.40
C THR A 135 6.30 -25.01 1.93
N LYS A 136 6.48 -25.16 3.25
CA LYS A 136 6.84 -26.43 3.89
C LYS A 136 5.74 -27.48 3.70
N GLY A 137 6.13 -28.66 3.20
CA GLY A 137 5.22 -29.81 3.03
C GLY A 137 4.45 -29.86 1.71
N LYS A 138 4.60 -28.88 0.81
CA LYS A 138 3.98 -28.89 -0.52
C LYS A 138 4.81 -29.70 -1.52
N LYS A 139 4.41 -30.95 -1.76
CA LYS A 139 5.15 -31.92 -2.62
C LYS A 139 5.27 -31.52 -4.10
N LEU A 140 4.38 -30.66 -4.61
CA LEU A 140 4.37 -30.22 -6.01
C LEU A 140 5.19 -28.92 -6.23
N LEU A 141 5.75 -28.35 -5.16
CA LEU A 141 6.49 -27.10 -5.26
C LEU A 141 7.92 -27.37 -5.79
N PRO A 142 8.37 -26.71 -6.86
CA PRO A 142 9.74 -26.85 -7.34
C PRO A 142 10.74 -26.43 -6.26
N LYS A 143 11.80 -27.22 -6.06
CA LYS A 143 12.84 -26.90 -5.06
C LYS A 143 13.51 -25.53 -5.29
N SER A 144 13.62 -25.12 -6.55
CA SER A 144 14.15 -23.81 -6.94
C SER A 144 13.33 -22.63 -6.43
N PHE A 145 12.04 -22.82 -6.11
CA PHE A 145 11.20 -21.79 -5.52
C PHE A 145 11.53 -21.57 -4.04
N THR A 146 11.86 -22.65 -3.31
CA THR A 146 12.23 -22.60 -1.88
C THR A 146 13.70 -22.29 -1.62
N GLU A 147 14.59 -22.62 -2.57
CA GLU A 147 16.05 -22.46 -2.41
C GLU A 147 16.59 -21.18 -3.07
N GLY A 148 15.76 -20.43 -3.80
CA GLY A 148 16.20 -19.31 -4.64
C GLY A 148 16.20 -17.94 -3.97
N ASN A 149 16.95 -17.00 -4.57
CA ASN A 149 17.09 -15.58 -4.20
C ASN A 149 15.76 -14.80 -4.09
N ARG A 150 14.66 -15.33 -4.65
CA ARG A 150 13.36 -14.61 -4.70
C ARG A 150 12.74 -14.37 -3.33
N ILE A 151 13.08 -15.17 -2.32
CA ILE A 151 12.61 -14.96 -0.94
C ILE A 151 13.36 -13.78 -0.30
N GLU A 152 14.61 -13.54 -0.70
CA GLU A 152 15.39 -12.39 -0.23
C GLU A 152 14.89 -11.07 -0.84
N ASP A 153 14.37 -11.13 -2.07
CA ASP A 153 13.86 -9.99 -2.84
C ASP A 153 12.42 -9.57 -2.46
N ILE A 154 11.85 -10.10 -1.36
CA ILE A 154 10.52 -9.67 -0.89
C ILE A 154 10.57 -8.20 -0.49
N THR A 155 9.70 -7.40 -1.08
CA THR A 155 9.56 -5.97 -0.83
C THR A 155 8.09 -5.65 -0.56
N GLY A 156 7.84 -4.83 0.46
CA GLY A 156 6.50 -4.33 0.73
C GLY A 156 6.18 -3.15 -0.17
N MET A 157 4.95 -3.10 -0.66
CA MET A 157 4.48 -2.09 -1.60
C MET A 157 3.14 -1.54 -1.13
N TYR A 158 3.00 -0.23 -1.14
CA TYR A 158 1.72 0.45 -0.97
C TYR A 158 1.01 0.54 -2.31
N VAL A 159 -0.28 0.19 -2.31
CA VAL A 159 -1.14 0.28 -3.49
C VAL A 159 -2.30 1.22 -3.13
N PRO A 160 -2.61 2.23 -3.96
CA PRO A 160 -3.72 3.14 -3.71
C PRO A 160 -5.06 2.45 -3.95
N PHE A 161 -6.02 2.75 -3.08
CA PHE A 161 -7.41 2.26 -3.17
C PHE A 161 -8.39 3.41 -2.96
N TRP A 162 -9.47 3.41 -3.73
CA TRP A 162 -10.64 4.24 -3.49
C TRP A 162 -11.60 3.52 -2.53
N LEU A 163 -11.99 4.20 -1.45
CA LEU A 163 -12.94 3.66 -0.48
C LEU A 163 -14.35 4.22 -0.76
N TYR A 164 -15.20 3.44 -1.39
CA TYR A 164 -16.58 3.83 -1.68
C TYR A 164 -17.53 3.41 -0.56
N SER A 165 -18.51 4.25 -0.26
CA SER A 165 -19.63 3.89 0.61
C SER A 165 -20.91 4.07 -0.16
N CYS A 166 -21.81 3.10 -0.09
CA CYS A 166 -23.07 3.14 -0.81
C CYS A 166 -24.21 2.59 0.05
N HIS A 167 -25.39 3.18 -0.12
CA HIS A 167 -26.64 2.64 0.37
C HIS A 167 -27.31 1.94 -0.80
N ALA A 168 -27.54 0.63 -0.69
CA ALA A 168 -28.16 -0.16 -1.74
C ALA A 168 -29.57 -0.57 -1.33
N GLU A 169 -30.54 -0.27 -2.18
CA GLU A 169 -31.93 -0.69 -2.03
C GLU A 169 -32.30 -1.62 -3.18
N GLY A 170 -32.96 -2.73 -2.85
CA GLY A 170 -33.34 -3.73 -3.84
C GLY A 170 -34.73 -4.29 -3.60
N GLU A 171 -35.49 -4.46 -4.68
CA GLU A 171 -36.76 -5.18 -4.70
C GLU A 171 -36.70 -6.27 -5.77
N VAL A 172 -37.01 -7.51 -5.39
CA VAL A 172 -37.05 -8.65 -6.31
C VAL A 172 -38.42 -9.32 -6.19
N LYS A 173 -39.03 -9.57 -7.35
CA LYS A 173 -40.23 -10.38 -7.50
C LYS A 173 -39.89 -11.66 -8.24
N TYR A 174 -40.28 -12.80 -7.67
CA TYR A 174 -40.06 -14.10 -8.27
C TYR A 174 -41.26 -15.00 -8.04
N SER A 175 -41.60 -15.80 -9.05
CA SER A 175 -42.63 -16.81 -8.93
C SER A 175 -41.99 -18.13 -8.46
N GLY A 176 -42.46 -18.65 -7.34
CA GLY A 176 -42.00 -19.90 -6.74
C GLY A 176 -43.04 -21.01 -6.91
N VAL A 177 -42.59 -22.24 -7.11
CA VAL A 177 -43.47 -23.43 -7.12
C VAL A 177 -43.03 -24.38 -6.03
N LYS A 178 -43.93 -24.69 -5.10
CA LYS A 178 -43.72 -25.73 -4.10
C LYS A 178 -44.35 -27.02 -4.59
N LYS A 179 -43.49 -27.97 -4.99
CA LYS A 179 -43.91 -29.31 -5.44
C LYS A 179 -44.02 -30.25 -4.24
N LYS A 180 -45.19 -30.88 -4.07
CA LYS A 180 -45.38 -32.02 -3.16
C LYS A 180 -45.77 -33.25 -4.00
N THR A 181 -45.02 -34.32 -3.84
CA THR A 181 -45.30 -35.61 -4.49
C THR A 181 -45.67 -36.63 -3.43
N TRP A 182 -46.73 -37.40 -3.66
CA TRP A 182 -47.05 -38.60 -2.89
C TRP A 182 -47.58 -39.67 -3.83
N SER A 183 -47.30 -40.94 -3.50
CA SER A 183 -47.73 -42.09 -4.30
C SER A 183 -48.66 -42.99 -3.50
N ASP A 184 -49.56 -43.63 -4.23
CA ASP A 184 -50.34 -44.77 -3.78
C ASP A 184 -50.03 -45.98 -4.68
N ASN A 185 -50.55 -47.17 -4.37
CA ASN A 185 -50.20 -48.44 -5.00
C ASN A 185 -50.36 -48.47 -6.54
N ASN A 186 -51.18 -47.59 -7.11
CA ASN A 186 -51.44 -47.51 -8.55
C ASN A 186 -51.13 -46.15 -9.19
N PHE A 187 -50.91 -45.07 -8.42
CA PHE A 187 -50.82 -43.72 -8.98
C PHE A 187 -49.83 -42.84 -8.20
N GLU A 188 -49.11 -41.98 -8.94
CA GLU A 188 -48.28 -40.92 -8.39
C GLU A 188 -49.02 -39.58 -8.54
N TYR A 189 -49.21 -38.89 -7.42
CA TYR A 189 -49.85 -37.59 -7.36
C TYR A 189 -48.80 -36.50 -7.16
N VAL A 190 -48.88 -35.45 -7.99
CA VAL A 190 -48.04 -34.27 -7.91
C VAL A 190 -48.92 -33.05 -7.70
N LYS A 191 -48.75 -32.36 -6.58
CA LYS A 191 -49.36 -31.05 -6.32
C LYS A 191 -48.31 -29.95 -6.47
N ASN A 192 -48.59 -28.97 -7.31
CA ASN A 192 -47.78 -27.77 -7.49
C ASN A 192 -48.54 -26.57 -6.90
N ASP A 193 -48.04 -26.03 -5.80
CA ASP A 193 -48.54 -24.77 -5.24
C ASP A 193 -47.71 -23.61 -5.80
N HIS A 194 -48.35 -22.70 -6.52
CA HIS A 194 -47.72 -21.52 -7.14
C HIS A 194 -47.80 -20.32 -6.20
N TYR A 195 -46.70 -19.59 -6.05
CA TYR A 195 -46.57 -18.41 -5.20
C TYR A 195 -45.93 -17.27 -5.95
N ASP A 196 -46.47 -16.06 -5.78
CA ASP A 196 -45.75 -14.83 -6.11
C ASP A 196 -45.04 -14.34 -4.85
N ILE A 197 -43.72 -14.25 -4.94
CA ILE A 197 -42.87 -13.91 -3.82
C ILE A 197 -42.23 -12.57 -4.12
N GLN A 198 -42.39 -11.64 -3.19
CA GLN A 198 -41.77 -10.32 -3.22
C GLN A 198 -40.82 -10.22 -2.03
N ARG A 199 -39.60 -9.78 -2.30
CA ARG A 199 -38.60 -9.47 -1.28
C ARG A 199 -38.05 -8.08 -1.56
N SER A 200 -38.05 -7.25 -0.53
CA SER A 200 -37.36 -5.97 -0.53
C SER A 200 -36.38 -5.94 0.63
N GLY A 201 -35.29 -5.20 0.45
CA GLY A 201 -34.29 -4.99 1.48
C GLY A 201 -33.41 -3.80 1.12
N GLU A 202 -32.83 -3.23 2.16
CA GLU A 202 -31.81 -2.21 2.08
C GLU A 202 -30.55 -2.73 2.77
N MET A 203 -29.39 -2.28 2.30
CA MET A 203 -28.10 -2.61 2.88
C MET A 203 -27.15 -1.44 2.72
N ASP A 204 -26.54 -1.02 3.83
CA ASP A 204 -25.44 -0.06 3.83
C ASP A 204 -24.11 -0.78 3.65
N PHE A 205 -23.31 -0.29 2.72
CA PHE A 205 -21.93 -0.66 2.54
C PHE A 205 -21.05 0.53 2.86
N ALA A 206 -20.05 0.32 3.72
CA ALA A 206 -19.10 1.35 4.10
C ALA A 206 -17.69 0.92 3.71
N ARG A 207 -16.94 1.85 3.11
CA ARG A 207 -15.51 1.70 2.79
C ARG A 207 -15.18 0.43 1.98
N ILE A 208 -15.95 0.17 0.93
CA ILE A 208 -15.63 -0.85 -0.07
C ILE A 208 -14.36 -0.39 -0.81
N PRO A 209 -13.24 -1.12 -0.69
CA PRO A 209 -12.03 -0.83 -1.45
C PRO A 209 -12.23 -1.14 -2.93
N VAL A 210 -11.75 -0.24 -3.78
CA VAL A 210 -11.62 -0.42 -5.22
C VAL A 210 -10.22 -0.02 -5.59
N ASP A 211 -9.51 -0.92 -6.25
CA ASP A 211 -8.20 -0.69 -6.85
C ASP A 211 -8.14 0.67 -7.58
N ALA A 212 -7.07 1.43 -7.37
CA ALA A 212 -6.77 2.63 -8.15
C ALA A 212 -5.55 2.45 -9.08
N ALA A 213 -4.99 1.24 -9.16
CA ALA A 213 -3.71 0.96 -9.80
C ALA A 213 -3.89 0.00 -10.98
N THR A 214 -3.99 0.57 -12.19
CA THR A 214 -4.18 -0.20 -13.44
C THR A 214 -3.08 -1.24 -13.74
N GLN A 215 -1.91 -1.12 -13.11
CA GLN A 215 -0.81 -2.07 -13.28
C GLN A 215 -0.95 -3.33 -12.41
N MET A 216 -1.81 -3.30 -11.40
CA MET A 216 -2.09 -4.44 -10.53
C MET A 216 -3.20 -5.29 -11.14
N ASP A 217 -3.13 -6.60 -10.90
CA ASP A 217 -4.13 -7.56 -11.38
C ASP A 217 -5.30 -7.62 -10.38
N ASP A 218 -6.51 -7.28 -10.85
CA ASP A 218 -7.71 -7.16 -10.01
C ASP A 218 -8.00 -8.45 -9.22
N ASP A 219 -7.95 -9.62 -9.86
CA ASP A 219 -8.20 -10.92 -9.23
C ASP A 219 -7.24 -11.16 -8.05
N THR A 220 -5.98 -10.77 -8.22
CA THR A 220 -4.96 -10.89 -7.19
C THR A 220 -5.22 -9.92 -6.03
N MET A 221 -5.59 -8.67 -6.32
CA MET A 221 -5.88 -7.66 -5.30
C MET A 221 -7.13 -8.00 -4.49
N GLU A 222 -8.21 -8.44 -5.15
CA GLU A 222 -9.43 -8.90 -4.49
C GLU A 222 -9.17 -10.11 -3.58
N SER A 223 -8.21 -10.98 -3.94
CA SER A 223 -7.86 -12.14 -3.10
C SER A 223 -7.19 -11.78 -1.76
N LEU A 224 -6.64 -10.57 -1.65
CA LEU A 224 -6.02 -10.05 -0.43
C LEU A 224 -7.04 -9.41 0.51
N GLU A 225 -8.24 -9.12 0.03
CA GLU A 225 -9.33 -8.55 0.81
C GLU A 225 -10.00 -9.59 1.72
N PRO A 226 -10.55 -9.18 2.87
CA PRO A 226 -10.72 -7.81 3.36
C PRO A 226 -9.52 -7.24 4.14
N TYR A 227 -9.19 -5.98 3.90
CA TYR A 227 -8.21 -5.23 4.68
C TYR A 227 -8.77 -4.76 6.02
N ASP A 228 -7.95 -4.79 7.07
CA ASP A 228 -8.32 -4.31 8.40
C ASP A 228 -8.18 -2.79 8.50
N LEU A 229 -9.20 -2.07 8.03
CA LEU A 229 -9.24 -0.59 8.05
C LEU A 229 -9.29 0.01 9.46
N SER A 230 -9.49 -0.79 10.52
CA SER A 230 -9.43 -0.31 11.91
C SER A 230 -8.02 0.13 12.33
N LYS A 231 -7.00 -0.38 11.62
CA LYS A 231 -5.58 -0.03 11.80
C LYS A 231 -5.12 1.11 10.90
N GLY A 232 -6.02 1.68 10.11
CA GLY A 232 -5.72 2.84 9.29
C GLY A 232 -5.40 4.05 10.17
N VAL A 233 -4.30 4.72 9.86
CA VAL A 233 -3.85 5.96 10.49
C VAL A 233 -3.87 7.09 9.47
N GLU A 234 -3.85 8.33 9.97
CA GLU A 234 -3.74 9.50 9.11
C GLU A 234 -2.44 9.45 8.29
N TYR A 235 -2.50 9.94 7.06
CA TYR A 235 -1.37 9.93 6.15
C TYR A 235 -0.15 10.66 6.73
N ASN A 236 0.98 9.96 6.71
CA ASN A 236 2.29 10.50 7.00
C ASN A 236 3.32 9.91 6.02
N ALA A 237 4.11 10.77 5.37
CA ALA A 237 5.15 10.37 4.42
C ALA A 237 6.15 9.37 5.01
N ALA A 238 6.40 9.42 6.33
CA ALA A 238 7.36 8.54 6.99
C ALA A 238 6.99 7.04 6.90
N TYR A 239 5.71 6.68 6.76
CA TYR A 239 5.31 5.28 6.60
C TYR A 239 5.81 4.64 5.30
N PHE A 240 6.06 5.47 4.28
CA PHE A 240 6.57 5.01 2.99
C PHE A 240 8.10 4.80 2.99
N SER A 241 8.78 5.20 4.06
CA SER A 241 10.23 5.03 4.17
C SER A 241 10.58 3.55 4.30
N GLY A 242 11.06 2.95 3.21
CA GLY A 242 11.49 1.55 3.15
C GLY A 242 10.50 0.63 2.49
N TYR A 243 9.48 1.20 1.88
CA TYR A 243 8.50 0.51 1.07
C TYR A 243 8.42 1.16 -0.30
N LEU A 244 7.96 0.39 -1.29
CA LEU A 244 7.65 0.91 -2.61
C LEU A 244 6.24 1.50 -2.61
N ALA A 245 6.00 2.54 -3.39
CA ALA A 245 4.67 3.12 -3.60
C ALA A 245 4.60 3.81 -4.96
#